data_AF-A0A961NEX1-F1
#
_entry.id   AF-A0A961NEX1-F1
#
_cell.length_a   1.000
_cell.length_b   1.000
_cell.length_c   1.000
_cell.angle_alpha   90.00
_cell.angle_beta   90.00
_cell.angle_gamma   90.00
#
_symmetry.space_group_name_H-M   'P 1'
#
loop_
_entity.id
_entity.type
_entity.pdbx_description
1 polymer ?
#
loop_
_entity_poly.entity_id
_entity_poly.type
_entity_poly.pdbx_seq_one_letter_code
_entity_poly.pdbx_strand_id
1 'polypeptide(L)'
;MTAAGPGIGPDVSHGQNVRIEAGVTIGRGTVLSDTEASPIVLHSGARIGAGAVIAAGVEIGRGAQVRDGAVVLNSIPPNAIAEGNPAQVVGYTTALPRDVPVVAGGGPEADSNRTRVEIVPLEVGQAAIYRMPQVLEASRGNLTVGEIERDL
;
A
#
# COMPACT_ATOMS: atom_id res chain seq x y z
N MET A 1 -0.71 -25.59 -12.17
CA MET A 1 -0.22 -25.17 -10.84
C MET A 1 1.30 -25.33 -10.85
N THR A 2 2.06 -24.27 -11.16
CA THR A 2 3.52 -24.35 -11.25
C THR A 2 4.14 -23.63 -10.05
N ALA A 3 4.93 -24.38 -9.32
CA ALA A 3 5.62 -23.97 -8.10
C ALA A 3 6.56 -22.79 -8.36
N ALA A 4 6.46 -21.77 -7.50
CA ALA A 4 7.39 -20.64 -7.44
C ALA A 4 8.72 -21.13 -6.84
N GLY A 5 9.65 -21.55 -7.70
CA GLY A 5 11.08 -21.56 -7.34
C GLY A 5 11.58 -20.12 -7.15
N PRO A 6 12.74 -19.90 -6.51
CA PRO A 6 13.37 -18.58 -6.45
C PRO A 6 13.66 -18.11 -7.89
N GLY A 7 12.78 -17.24 -8.38
CA GLY A 7 12.61 -17.01 -9.81
C GLY A 7 13.21 -15.68 -10.21
N ILE A 8 14.49 -15.68 -10.56
CA ILE A 8 15.04 -14.63 -11.40
C ILE A 8 14.58 -14.96 -12.83
N GLY A 9 13.74 -14.11 -13.41
CA GLY A 9 13.29 -14.25 -14.78
C GLY A 9 14.45 -14.21 -15.78
N PRO A 10 14.27 -14.72 -17.01
CA PRO A 10 15.27 -14.52 -18.06
C PRO A 10 15.44 -13.02 -18.34
N ASP A 11 16.61 -12.62 -18.84
CA ASP A 11 16.94 -11.24 -19.23
C ASP A 11 16.89 -10.22 -18.08
N VAL A 12 17.15 -10.65 -16.84
CA VAL A 12 17.29 -9.74 -15.69
C VAL A 12 18.72 -9.20 -15.65
N SER A 13 18.86 -7.88 -15.69
CA SER A 13 20.13 -7.19 -15.53
C SER A 13 20.32 -6.80 -14.07
N HIS A 14 21.33 -7.38 -13.41
CA HIS A 14 21.75 -7.01 -12.06
C HIS A 14 23.28 -6.86 -12.03
N GLY A 15 23.80 -5.83 -11.35
CA GLY A 15 25.23 -5.73 -11.08
C GLY A 15 25.64 -6.51 -9.83
N GLN A 16 26.86 -6.25 -9.35
CA GLN A 16 27.47 -7.01 -8.27
C GLN A 16 27.00 -6.60 -6.87
N ASN A 17 26.30 -5.47 -6.75
CA ASN A 17 25.88 -4.88 -5.48
C ASN A 17 24.36 -4.95 -5.27
N VAL A 18 23.76 -6.06 -5.70
CA VAL A 18 22.34 -6.36 -5.47
C VAL A 18 22.23 -7.47 -4.42
N ARG A 19 21.54 -7.17 -3.31
CA ARG A 19 21.21 -8.16 -2.28
C ARG A 19 19.79 -8.69 -2.51
N ILE A 20 19.67 -9.99 -2.71
CA ILE A 20 18.39 -10.68 -2.93
C ILE A 20 18.16 -11.65 -1.78
N GLU A 21 17.14 -11.40 -0.96
CA GLU A 21 16.76 -12.30 0.12
C GLU A 21 15.87 -13.48 -0.37
N ALA A 22 15.58 -14.42 0.53
CA ALA A 22 14.81 -15.62 0.21
C ALA A 22 13.37 -15.29 -0.22
N GLY A 23 12.89 -15.98 -1.26
CA GLY A 23 11.51 -15.85 -1.75
C GLY A 23 11.24 -14.59 -2.57
N VAL A 24 12.27 -13.85 -2.98
CA VAL A 24 12.13 -12.76 -3.95
C VAL A 24 11.83 -13.35 -5.33
N THR A 25 10.89 -12.75 -6.06
CA THR A 25 10.60 -13.07 -7.46
C THR A 25 10.89 -11.86 -8.33
N ILE A 26 11.64 -12.06 -9.41
CA ILE A 26 11.98 -11.01 -10.36
C ILE A 26 11.43 -11.38 -11.73
N GLY A 27 10.58 -10.50 -12.28
CA GLY A 27 10.01 -10.64 -13.60
C GLY A 27 11.08 -10.59 -14.70
N ARG A 28 10.70 -11.05 -15.89
CA ARG A 28 11.57 -10.98 -17.08
C ARG A 28 11.89 -9.53 -17.43
N GLY A 29 13.10 -9.28 -17.91
CA GLY A 29 13.49 -7.97 -18.44
C GLY A 29 13.56 -6.86 -17.38
N THR A 30 13.61 -7.23 -16.10
CA THR A 30 13.81 -6.27 -15.00
C THR A 30 15.25 -5.74 -15.06
N VAL A 31 15.40 -4.43 -14.88
CA VAL A 31 16.70 -3.76 -14.80
C VAL A 31 16.92 -3.26 -13.38
N LEU A 32 18.00 -3.73 -12.75
CA LEU A 32 18.48 -3.26 -11.45
C LEU A 32 19.73 -2.43 -11.70
N SER A 33 19.60 -1.11 -11.62
CA SER A 33 20.70 -0.17 -11.86
C SER A 33 21.48 0.07 -10.56
N ASP A 34 22.26 -0.92 -10.10
CA ASP A 34 23.10 -0.75 -8.90
C ASP A 34 24.38 0.06 -9.19
N THR A 35 24.92 0.69 -8.15
CA THR A 35 26.23 1.36 -8.18
C THR A 35 27.01 1.01 -6.92
N GLU A 36 28.35 1.07 -6.96
CA GLU A 36 29.23 0.79 -5.80
C GLU A 36 28.89 1.60 -4.55
N ALA A 37 28.40 2.83 -4.73
CA ALA A 37 28.03 3.71 -3.61
C ALA A 37 26.61 3.48 -3.08
N SER A 38 25.74 2.84 -3.87
CA SER A 38 24.30 2.75 -3.60
C SER A 38 23.76 1.37 -4.00
N PRO A 39 23.92 0.35 -3.13
CA PRO A 39 23.44 -1.00 -3.39
C PRO A 39 21.91 -1.05 -3.43
N ILE A 40 21.36 -2.02 -4.16
CA ILE A 40 19.92 -2.31 -4.18
C ILE A 40 19.65 -3.49 -3.25
N VAL A 41 18.66 -3.35 -2.36
CA VAL A 41 18.29 -4.40 -1.40
C VAL A 41 16.87 -4.85 -1.66
N LEU A 42 16.70 -6.14 -1.97
CA LEU A 42 15.41 -6.79 -2.13
C LEU A 42 15.15 -7.71 -0.93
N HIS A 43 14.20 -7.31 -0.08
CA HIS A 43 13.85 -8.08 1.10
C HIS A 43 12.94 -9.28 0.80
N SER A 44 12.90 -10.20 1.76
CA SER A 44 12.26 -11.51 1.61
C SER A 44 10.81 -11.39 1.14
N GLY A 45 10.43 -12.23 0.17
CA GLY A 45 9.07 -12.26 -0.37
C GLY A 45 8.69 -11.07 -1.25
N ALA A 46 9.60 -10.14 -1.54
CA ALA A 46 9.35 -9.07 -2.51
C ALA A 46 9.11 -9.63 -3.92
N ARG A 47 8.18 -9.02 -4.66
CA ARG A 47 7.83 -9.41 -6.02
C ARG A 47 8.05 -8.23 -6.95
N ILE A 48 8.94 -8.41 -7.91
CA ILE A 48 9.24 -7.41 -8.93
C ILE A 48 8.58 -7.83 -10.24
N GLY A 49 7.73 -6.97 -10.78
CA GLY A 49 7.04 -7.18 -12.04
C GLY A 49 7.98 -7.24 -13.24
N ALA A 50 7.49 -7.82 -14.33
CA ALA A 50 8.23 -7.90 -15.58
C ALA A 50 8.48 -6.51 -16.16
N GLY A 51 9.68 -6.26 -16.68
CA GLY A 51 10.07 -4.97 -17.27
C GLY A 51 10.16 -3.81 -16.26
N ALA A 52 10.12 -4.08 -14.96
CA ALA A 52 10.34 -3.04 -13.95
C ALA A 52 11.80 -2.55 -13.97
N VAL A 53 12.00 -1.27 -13.67
CA VAL A 53 13.32 -0.65 -13.56
C VAL A 53 13.50 -0.12 -12.14
N ILE A 54 14.55 -0.56 -11.46
CA ILE A 54 14.87 -0.16 -10.09
C ILE A 54 16.13 0.72 -10.09
N ALA A 55 16.02 1.92 -9.55
CA ALA A 55 17.14 2.85 -9.42
C ALA A 55 18.16 2.43 -8.33
N ALA A 56 19.38 2.93 -8.43
CA ALA A 56 20.45 2.68 -7.46
C ALA A 56 20.04 3.16 -6.05
N GLY A 57 20.43 2.43 -5.02
CA GLY A 57 20.16 2.81 -3.62
C GLY A 57 18.73 2.63 -3.15
N VAL A 58 17.89 1.95 -3.95
CA VAL A 58 16.51 1.64 -3.59
C VAL A 58 16.44 0.36 -2.78
N GLU A 59 15.66 0.41 -1.70
CA GLU A 59 15.30 -0.75 -0.91
C GLU A 59 13.85 -1.16 -1.21
N ILE A 60 13.63 -2.44 -1.51
CA ILE A 60 12.30 -3.02 -1.70
C ILE A 60 11.96 -3.82 -0.46
N GLY A 61 11.01 -3.31 0.31
CA GLY A 61 10.56 -3.87 1.58
C GLY A 61 10.03 -5.30 1.49
N ARG A 62 10.02 -5.99 2.64
CA ARG A 62 9.55 -7.37 2.76
C ARG A 62 8.12 -7.50 2.24
N GLY A 63 7.85 -8.46 1.37
CA GLY A 63 6.52 -8.69 0.81
C GLY A 63 5.97 -7.56 -0.09
N ALA A 64 6.79 -6.55 -0.42
CA ALA A 64 6.39 -5.51 -1.34
C ALA A 64 6.18 -6.06 -2.76
N GLN A 65 5.27 -5.44 -3.51
CA GLN A 65 4.93 -5.81 -4.88
C GLN A 65 5.13 -4.62 -5.82
N VAL A 66 6.05 -4.74 -6.75
CA VAL A 66 6.25 -3.77 -7.83
C VAL A 66 5.54 -4.30 -9.07
N ARG A 67 4.63 -3.52 -9.65
CA ARG A 67 3.90 -3.90 -10.88
C ARG A 67 4.81 -3.96 -12.10
N ASP A 68 4.34 -4.65 -13.12
CA ASP A 68 5.01 -4.75 -14.41
C ASP A 68 5.22 -3.35 -15.02
N GLY A 69 6.40 -3.11 -15.60
CA GLY A 69 6.77 -1.85 -16.24
C GLY A 69 6.94 -0.65 -15.29
N ALA A 70 6.94 -0.85 -13.97
CA ALA A 70 7.11 0.24 -13.01
C ALA A 70 8.57 0.73 -12.95
N VAL A 71 8.77 2.04 -12.80
CA VAL A 71 10.10 2.66 -12.65
C VAL A 71 10.25 3.18 -11.23
N VAL A 72 10.95 2.42 -10.40
CA VAL A 72 11.11 2.69 -8.97
C VAL A 72 12.33 3.59 -8.74
N LEU A 73 12.05 4.83 -8.35
CA LEU A 73 13.06 5.83 -8.02
C LEU A 73 13.33 5.97 -6.52
N ASN A 74 12.42 5.50 -5.67
CA ASN A 74 12.48 5.63 -4.21
C ASN A 74 12.20 4.28 -3.54
N SER A 75 12.75 4.07 -2.34
CA SER A 75 12.52 2.85 -1.56
C SER A 75 11.03 2.59 -1.33
N ILE A 76 10.64 1.33 -1.46
CA ILE A 76 9.25 0.87 -1.33
C ILE A 76 9.07 0.21 0.04
N PRO A 77 8.12 0.68 0.87
CA PRO A 77 7.94 0.15 2.21
C PRO A 77 7.47 -1.33 2.21
N PRO A 78 7.66 -2.07 3.31
CA PRO A 78 7.19 -3.43 3.44
C PRO A 78 5.69 -3.56 3.15
N ASN A 79 5.30 -4.65 2.50
CA ASN A 79 3.93 -4.96 2.10
C ASN A 79 3.28 -3.94 1.14
N ALA A 80 4.00 -2.93 0.63
CA ALA A 80 3.43 -1.93 -0.27
C ALA A 80 3.31 -2.46 -1.71
N ILE A 81 2.34 -1.93 -2.44
CA ILE A 81 2.13 -2.18 -3.87
C ILE A 81 2.50 -0.89 -4.60
N ALA A 82 3.49 -0.95 -5.48
CA ALA A 82 3.99 0.18 -6.25
C ALA A 82 3.76 0.00 -7.76
N GLU A 83 3.33 1.04 -8.45
CA GLU A 83 3.06 1.01 -9.89
C GLU A 83 3.33 2.35 -10.58
N GLY A 84 3.55 2.31 -11.91
CA GLY A 84 3.73 3.49 -12.75
C GLY A 84 5.19 3.90 -12.99
N ASN A 85 5.36 4.95 -13.78
CA ASN A 85 6.64 5.58 -14.10
C ASN A 85 6.49 7.11 -13.99
N PRO A 86 6.98 7.74 -12.90
CA PRO A 86 7.67 7.13 -11.76
C PRO A 86 6.72 6.33 -10.85
N ALA A 87 7.24 5.29 -10.20
CA ALA A 87 6.45 4.37 -9.38
C ALA A 87 5.91 5.08 -8.12
N GLN A 88 4.62 4.88 -7.86
CA GLN A 88 3.91 5.39 -6.69
C GLN A 88 3.28 4.25 -5.91
N VAL A 89 3.22 4.39 -4.59
CA VAL A 89 2.54 3.41 -3.71
C VAL A 89 1.03 3.58 -3.86
N VAL A 90 0.35 2.55 -4.35
CA VAL A 90 -1.10 2.54 -4.59
C VAL A 90 -1.89 1.73 -3.58
N GLY A 91 -1.21 1.01 -2.69
CA GLY A 91 -1.85 0.24 -1.64
C GLY A 91 -0.88 -0.67 -0.91
N TYR A 92 -1.43 -1.58 -0.10
CA TYR A 92 -0.67 -2.56 0.65
C TYR A 92 -1.27 -3.96 0.42
N THR A 93 -0.43 -4.99 0.32
CA THR A 93 -0.85 -6.39 0.16
C THR A 93 -1.59 -6.92 1.39
N THR A 94 -1.42 -6.27 2.55
CA THR A 94 -2.10 -6.60 3.81
C THR A 94 -3.34 -5.74 4.04
N ALA A 95 -3.69 -4.84 3.12
CA ALA A 95 -4.99 -4.19 3.21
C ALA A 95 -6.07 -5.29 3.16
N LEU A 96 -6.89 -5.34 4.21
CA LEU A 96 -8.00 -6.27 4.30
C LEU A 96 -8.85 -6.18 3.03
N PRO A 97 -9.53 -7.28 2.61
CA PRO A 97 -10.43 -7.27 1.47
C PRO A 97 -11.29 -6.01 1.46
N ARG A 98 -11.52 -5.45 0.27
CA ARG A 98 -12.38 -4.26 0.07
C ARG A 98 -13.87 -4.50 0.45
N ASP A 99 -14.16 -5.62 1.11
CA ASP A 99 -15.37 -5.87 1.89
C ASP A 99 -15.34 -5.13 3.24
N VAL A 100 -14.48 -4.10 3.39
CA VAL A 100 -14.95 -2.91 4.09
C VAL A 100 -16.31 -2.64 3.46
N PRO A 101 -17.43 -2.69 4.20
CA PRO A 101 -18.64 -2.11 3.66
C PRO A 101 -18.20 -0.72 3.25
N VAL A 102 -18.10 -0.47 1.94
CA VAL A 102 -18.36 0.84 1.41
C VAL A 102 -19.69 1.09 2.08
N VAL A 103 -19.68 1.83 3.20
CA VAL A 103 -20.89 2.24 3.86
C VAL A 103 -21.47 3.10 2.80
N ALA A 104 -22.33 2.45 2.00
CA ALA A 104 -22.47 2.67 0.57
C ALA A 104 -22.50 4.15 0.45
N GLY A 105 -21.37 4.74 -0.01
CA GLY A 105 -21.00 6.13 0.31
C GLY A 105 -22.28 6.87 0.18
N GLY A 106 -22.89 7.21 1.33
CA GLY A 106 -24.30 7.50 1.34
C GLY A 106 -24.44 8.53 0.26
N GLY A 107 -25.17 8.22 -0.81
CA GLY A 107 -25.73 9.32 -1.58
C GLY A 107 -26.31 10.25 -0.50
N PRO A 108 -26.16 11.58 -0.62
CA PRO A 108 -26.41 12.55 0.46
C PRO A 108 -27.72 12.39 1.28
N GLU A 109 -28.59 11.48 0.87
CA GLU A 109 -29.83 10.98 1.46
C GLU A 109 -29.72 9.81 2.47
N ALA A 110 -28.61 9.06 2.60
CA ALA A 110 -28.56 7.91 3.51
C ALA A 110 -28.25 8.34 4.97
N ASP A 111 -29.31 8.85 5.62
CA ASP A 111 -29.42 9.21 7.04
C ASP A 111 -28.86 10.60 7.40
N SER A 112 -29.58 11.62 6.92
CA SER A 112 -29.28 13.06 6.98
C SER A 112 -29.33 13.71 8.38
N ASN A 113 -29.67 12.98 9.45
CA ASN A 113 -29.71 13.53 10.80
C ASN A 113 -29.25 12.51 11.86
N ARG A 114 -27.93 12.27 11.92
CA ARG A 114 -27.32 11.41 12.93
C ARG A 114 -27.13 12.18 14.24
N THR A 115 -27.72 11.72 15.34
CA THR A 115 -27.62 12.38 16.66
C THR A 115 -26.65 11.72 17.63
N ARG A 116 -26.08 10.56 17.28
CA ARG A 116 -25.14 9.81 18.14
C ARG A 116 -23.92 9.36 17.35
N VAL A 117 -22.81 9.21 18.08
CA VAL A 117 -21.56 8.64 17.55
C VAL A 117 -21.77 7.15 17.32
N GLU A 118 -21.45 6.68 16.13
CA GLU A 118 -21.35 5.26 15.81
C GLU A 118 -19.87 4.87 15.73
N ILE A 119 -19.47 3.87 16.52
CA ILE A 119 -18.10 3.36 16.55
C ILE A 119 -18.06 2.04 15.79
N VAL A 120 -17.33 2.02 14.67
CA VAL A 120 -17.10 0.82 13.88
C VAL A 120 -15.69 0.33 14.17
N PRO A 121 -15.50 -0.76 14.94
CA PRO A 121 -14.18 -1.29 15.24
C PRO A 121 -13.51 -1.78 13.94
N LEU A 122 -12.20 -1.55 13.83
CA LEU A 122 -11.40 -2.07 12.73
C LEU A 122 -10.65 -3.32 13.21
N GLU A 123 -10.37 -4.24 12.29
CA GLU A 123 -9.52 -5.42 12.58
C GLU A 123 -8.02 -5.05 12.69
N VAL A 124 -7.70 -3.80 13.03
CA VAL A 124 -6.34 -3.26 13.12
C VAL A 124 -6.13 -2.65 14.51
N GLY A 125 -5.62 -3.47 15.44
CA GLY A 125 -5.31 -3.05 16.81
C GLY A 125 -6.53 -2.48 17.54
N GLN A 126 -6.38 -1.29 18.13
CA GLN A 126 -7.46 -0.55 18.80
C GLN A 126 -8.10 0.52 17.91
N ALA A 127 -7.80 0.51 16.61
CA ALA A 127 -8.34 1.52 15.69
C ALA A 127 -9.85 1.31 15.45
N ALA A 128 -10.57 2.41 15.30
CA ALA A 128 -12.00 2.41 14.99
C ALA A 128 -12.36 3.60 14.09
N ILE A 129 -13.38 3.43 13.25
CA ILE A 129 -14.01 4.53 12.53
C ILE A 129 -15.11 5.11 13.42
N TYR A 130 -14.99 6.39 13.74
CA TYR A 130 -16.03 7.16 14.44
C TYR A 130 -16.86 7.91 13.41
N ARG A 131 -18.13 7.52 13.25
CA ARG A 131 -19.09 8.33 12.49
C ARG A 131 -19.70 9.33 13.45
N MET A 132 -19.38 10.59 13.22
CA MET A 132 -19.85 11.66 14.08
C MET A 132 -21.32 12.00 13.79
N PRO A 133 -22.07 12.43 14.82
CA PRO A 133 -23.37 13.07 14.66
C PRO A 133 -23.29 14.17 13.59
N GLN A 134 -24.30 14.24 12.73
CA GLN A 134 -24.41 15.28 11.72
C GLN A 134 -25.85 15.80 11.73
N VAL A 135 -26.00 17.09 12.03
CA VAL A 135 -27.26 17.81 11.94
C VAL A 135 -27.21 18.67 10.68
N LEU A 136 -28.08 18.38 9.72
CA LEU A 136 -28.19 19.14 8.48
C LEU A 136 -29.38 20.09 8.58
N GLU A 137 -29.14 21.40 8.64
CA GLU A 137 -30.20 22.41 8.55
C GLU A 137 -30.06 23.24 7.27
N ALA A 138 -31.06 23.15 6.38
CA ALA A 138 -31.03 23.75 5.05
C ALA A 138 -30.79 25.27 5.00
N SER A 139 -31.07 26.01 6.08
CA SER A 139 -30.93 27.47 6.15
C SER A 139 -29.82 27.96 7.07
N ARG A 140 -29.41 27.16 8.06
CA ARG A 140 -28.39 27.52 9.06
C ARG A 140 -27.04 26.84 8.84
N GLY A 141 -27.00 25.85 7.95
CA GLY A 141 -25.81 25.07 7.65
C GLY A 141 -25.77 23.74 8.41
N ASN A 142 -24.62 23.08 8.32
CA ASN A 142 -24.44 21.72 8.80
C ASN A 142 -23.51 21.72 10.02
N LEU A 143 -23.83 20.91 11.03
CA LEU A 143 -23.06 20.77 12.26
C LEU A 143 -22.66 19.32 12.48
N THR A 144 -21.40 19.12 12.88
CA THR A 144 -20.88 17.83 13.36
C THR A 144 -20.18 18.05 14.69
N VAL A 145 -20.41 17.17 15.66
CA VAL A 145 -19.88 17.29 17.04
C VAL A 145 -19.33 15.94 17.52
N GLY A 146 -18.26 15.98 18.32
CA GLY A 146 -17.74 14.82 19.03
C GLY A 146 -17.37 15.22 20.46
N GLU A 147 -17.75 14.38 21.43
CA GLU A 147 -17.40 14.55 22.84
C GLU A 147 -16.25 13.61 23.19
N ILE A 148 -15.30 14.08 24.00
CA ILE A 148 -14.14 13.30 24.45
C ILE A 148 -14.14 13.37 25.98
N GLU A 149 -14.34 12.22 26.62
CA GLU A 149 -14.13 12.11 28.07
C GLU A 149 -12.64 12.30 28.38
N ARG A 150 -12.34 13.09 29.40
CA ARG A 150 -10.98 13.26 29.92
C ARG A 150 -10.97 12.80 31.37
N ASP A 151 -10.17 11.79 31.65
CA ASP A 151 -9.79 11.47 33.02
C ASP A 151 -8.86 12.58 33.52
N LEU A 152 -9.29 13.31 34.56
CA LEU A 152 -8.52 14.36 35.24
C LEU A 152 -7.79 13.82 36.46
#